data_AF-A0A1V6F6K7-F1
#
_entry.id   AF-A0A1V6F6K7-F1
#
_cell.length_a   1.000
_cell.length_b   1.000
_cell.length_c   1.000
_cell.angle_alpha   90.00
_cell.angle_beta   90.00
_cell.angle_gamma   90.00
#
_symmetry.space_group_name_H-M   'P 1'
#
loop_
_entity.id
_entity.type
_entity.pdbx_description
1 polymer ?
#
loop_
_entity_poly.entity_id
_entity_poly.type
_entity_poly.pdbx_seq_one_letter_code
_entity_poly.pdbx_strand_id
1 'polypeptide(L)'
;MRAALDAGVPAAQVYPLSARASEAHPNEVRIAFDGDAVLFSDEAERVFQAEGLSAFQQHEKEKAALPLSAGPFKPLLAALQRLQRDGTPAMRLRTALVTARSAPAHERAIRTLMDWNIEVDEAMFLGGLPKGEFLREFEPDFFFDDQTGHIESAARHVPAGHVASGVRND
;
A
#
# COMPACT_ATOMS: atom_id res chain seq x y z
N MET A 1 4.23 -14.80 -11.34
CA MET A 1 4.00 -13.82 -10.25
C MET A 1 4.43 -14.40 -8.90
N ARG A 2 3.79 -15.46 -8.37
CA ARG A 2 4.18 -16.07 -7.08
C ARG A 2 5.68 -16.39 -6.96
N ALA A 3 6.26 -17.06 -7.96
CA ALA A 3 7.70 -17.35 -7.99
C ALA A 3 8.62 -16.11 -7.87
N ALA A 4 8.18 -14.93 -8.29
CA ALA A 4 8.93 -13.68 -8.12
C ALA A 4 8.84 -13.18 -6.68
N LEU A 5 7.62 -13.19 -6.10
CA LEU A 5 7.40 -12.83 -4.70
C LEU A 5 8.18 -13.76 -3.75
N ASP A 6 8.17 -15.06 -4.03
CA ASP A 6 8.93 -16.08 -3.28
C ASP A 6 10.45 -15.85 -3.38
N ALA A 7 10.91 -15.27 -4.49
CA ALA A 7 12.30 -14.86 -4.70
C ALA A 7 12.63 -13.47 -4.09
N GLY A 8 11.68 -12.85 -3.37
CA GLY A 8 11.85 -11.52 -2.78
C GLY A 8 11.77 -10.37 -3.78
N VAL A 9 11.23 -10.61 -4.98
CA VAL A 9 11.04 -9.62 -6.04
C VAL A 9 9.59 -9.12 -6.05
N PRO A 10 9.33 -7.81 -5.84
CA PRO A 10 7.99 -7.25 -5.92
C PRO A 10 7.35 -7.52 -7.29
N ALA A 11 6.14 -8.09 -7.30
CA ALA A 11 5.42 -8.40 -8.54
C ALA A 11 3.91 -8.24 -8.37
N ALA A 12 3.25 -7.72 -9.40
CA ALA A 12 1.80 -7.55 -9.46
C ALA A 12 1.25 -7.91 -10.84
N GLN A 13 -0.01 -8.36 -10.90
CA GLN A 13 -0.76 -8.54 -12.13
C GLN A 13 -1.52 -7.27 -12.48
N VAL A 14 -1.15 -6.63 -13.59
CA VAL A 14 -1.82 -5.42 -14.10
C VAL A 14 -3.23 -5.75 -14.57
N TYR A 15 -4.22 -4.92 -14.20
CA TYR A 15 -5.58 -5.04 -14.70
C TYR A 15 -5.73 -4.20 -15.98
N PRO A 16 -5.85 -4.83 -17.17
CA PRO A 16 -5.75 -4.13 -18.45
C PRO A 16 -6.93 -3.21 -18.75
N LEU A 17 -8.04 -3.36 -18.01
CA LEU A 17 -9.25 -2.55 -18.15
C LEU A 17 -9.30 -1.38 -17.15
N SER A 18 -8.20 -1.10 -16.45
CA SER A 18 -8.14 0.05 -15.56
C SER A 18 -8.25 1.37 -16.31
N ALA A 19 -8.77 2.40 -15.64
CA ALA A 19 -8.70 3.77 -16.11
C ALA A 19 -7.24 4.15 -16.41
N ARG A 20 -7.05 5.06 -17.36
CA ARG A 20 -5.72 5.56 -17.70
C ARG A 20 -5.23 6.50 -16.59
N ALA A 21 -3.91 6.56 -16.42
CA ALA A 21 -3.28 7.57 -15.59
C ALA A 21 -3.66 8.99 -16.07
N SER A 22 -3.76 9.92 -15.12
CA SER A 22 -4.03 11.33 -15.42
C SER A 22 -2.83 11.98 -16.10
N GLU A 23 -3.06 12.82 -17.10
CA GLU A 23 -2.01 13.65 -17.70
C GLU A 23 -1.84 15.00 -16.98
N ALA A 24 -2.55 15.21 -15.85
CA ALA A 24 -2.54 16.46 -15.09
C ALA A 24 -1.18 16.77 -14.44
N HIS A 25 -0.34 15.75 -14.23
CA HIS A 25 0.95 15.87 -13.56
C HIS A 25 2.11 15.33 -14.40
N PRO A 26 2.41 15.96 -15.55
CA PRO A 26 3.37 15.44 -16.53
C PRO A 26 4.82 15.40 -16.03
N ASN A 27 5.11 16.08 -14.90
CA ASN A 27 6.42 16.12 -14.27
C ASN A 27 6.48 15.34 -12.94
N GLU A 28 5.48 14.49 -12.69
CA GLU A 28 5.44 13.62 -11.52
C GLU A 28 5.26 12.16 -11.93
N VAL A 29 5.81 11.24 -11.13
CA VAL A 29 5.46 9.82 -11.14
C VAL A 29 4.88 9.50 -9.76
N ARG A 30 3.62 9.10 -9.73
CA ARG A 30 2.81 8.92 -8.52
C ARG A 30 2.48 7.45 -8.31
N ILE A 31 2.94 6.90 -7.19
CA ILE A 31 2.72 5.48 -6.86
C ILE A 31 2.00 5.35 -5.53
N ALA A 32 0.85 4.68 -5.54
CA ALA A 32 0.08 4.39 -4.34
C ALA A 32 0.18 2.90 -3.98
N PHE A 33 0.21 2.61 -2.69
CA PHE A 33 0.32 1.25 -2.15
C PHE A 33 -0.74 0.99 -1.09
N ASP A 34 -1.31 -0.21 -1.06
CA ASP A 34 -1.96 -0.70 0.14
C ASP A 34 -0.94 -0.94 1.27
N GLY A 35 -1.43 -0.95 2.50
CA GLY A 35 -0.66 -1.28 3.69
C GLY A 35 -0.44 -2.79 3.83
N ASP A 36 -1.40 -3.47 4.45
CA ASP A 36 -1.27 -4.88 4.81
C ASP A 36 -1.17 -5.77 3.56
N ALA A 37 -0.41 -6.87 3.66
CA ALA A 37 -0.04 -7.77 2.57
C ALA A 37 0.70 -7.13 1.38
N VAL A 38 0.84 -5.81 1.29
CA VAL A 38 1.61 -5.10 0.24
C VAL A 38 2.88 -4.48 0.82
N LEU A 39 2.77 -3.42 1.62
CA LEU A 39 3.91 -2.79 2.30
C LEU A 39 4.26 -3.47 3.61
N PHE A 40 3.24 -3.91 4.35
CA PHE A 40 3.36 -4.64 5.61
C PHE A 40 3.02 -6.11 5.40
N SER A 41 3.46 -6.98 6.31
CA SER A 41 3.03 -8.38 6.34
C SER A 41 1.53 -8.50 6.63
N ASP A 42 0.96 -9.66 6.36
CA ASP A 42 -0.43 -10.03 6.67
C ASP A 42 -0.67 -10.42 8.15
N GLU A 43 0.27 -10.17 9.08
CA GLU A 43 0.15 -10.49 10.51
C GLU A 43 -1.17 -9.97 11.10
N ALA A 44 -1.51 -8.72 10.81
CA ALA A 44 -2.72 -8.06 11.27
C ALA A 44 -4.00 -8.74 10.75
N GLU A 45 -4.03 -9.08 9.46
CA GLU A 45 -5.16 -9.75 8.82
C GLU A 45 -5.37 -11.15 9.44
N ARG A 46 -4.30 -11.87 9.77
CA ARG A 46 -4.40 -13.18 10.43
C ARG A 46 -5.07 -13.10 11.79
N VAL A 47 -4.71 -12.11 12.62
CA VAL A 47 -5.36 -11.89 13.93
C VAL A 47 -6.84 -11.54 13.72
N PHE A 48 -7.15 -10.68 12.76
CA PHE A 48 -8.53 -10.31 12.44
C PHE A 48 -9.37 -11.51 12.00
N GLN A 49 -8.86 -12.36 11.10
CA GLN A 49 -9.57 -13.55 10.62
C GLN A 49 -9.77 -14.61 11.72
N ALA A 50 -8.79 -14.76 12.62
CA ALA A 50 -8.84 -15.76 13.68
C ALA A 50 -9.73 -15.33 14.86
N GLU A 51 -9.68 -14.06 15.27
CA GLU A 51 -10.20 -13.59 16.56
C GLU A 51 -11.11 -12.36 16.46
N GLY A 52 -11.32 -11.84 15.25
CA GLY A 52 -12.22 -10.73 14.97
C GLY A 52 -11.65 -9.34 15.31
N LEU A 53 -12.52 -8.34 15.17
CA LEU A 53 -12.13 -6.92 15.23
C LEU A 53 -11.56 -6.49 16.59
N SER A 54 -12.15 -6.97 17.70
CA SER A 54 -11.72 -6.57 19.04
C SER A 54 -10.31 -7.06 19.37
N ALA A 55 -9.99 -8.31 19.00
CA ALA A 55 -8.66 -8.87 19.17
C ALA A 55 -7.63 -8.14 18.30
N PHE A 56 -7.97 -7.85 17.04
CA PHE A 56 -7.15 -7.03 16.16
C PHE A 56 -6.83 -5.65 16.77
N GLN A 57 -7.85 -4.93 17.26
CA GLN A 57 -7.64 -3.61 17.86
C GLN A 57 -6.76 -3.66 19.12
N GLN A 58 -6.94 -4.68 19.96
CA GLN A 58 -6.12 -4.87 21.15
C GLN A 58 -4.68 -5.21 20.78
N HIS A 59 -4.47 -6.13 19.84
CA HIS A 59 -3.16 -6.50 19.31
C HIS A 59 -2.40 -5.29 18.75
N GLU A 60 -3.08 -4.47 17.94
CA GLU A 60 -2.47 -3.27 17.35
C GLU A 60 -2.14 -2.21 18.41
N LYS A 61 -2.95 -2.09 19.47
CA LYS A 61 -2.69 -1.18 20.58
C LYS A 61 -1.51 -1.65 21.43
N GLU A 62 -1.44 -2.93 21.77
CA GLU A 62 -0.35 -3.51 22.57
C GLU A 62 0.98 -3.47 21.82
N LYS A 63 0.94 -3.71 20.50
CA LYS A 63 2.11 -3.71 19.62
C LYS A 63 2.37 -2.38 18.94
N ALA A 64 1.74 -1.27 19.36
CA ALA A 64 1.87 0.01 18.68
C ALA A 64 3.34 0.45 18.51
N ALA A 65 4.20 0.17 19.51
CA ALA A 65 5.63 0.48 19.47
C ALA A 65 6.51 -0.56 18.74
N LEU A 66 5.96 -1.71 18.36
CA LEU A 66 6.67 -2.75 17.62
C LEU A 66 6.36 -2.60 16.12
N PRO A 67 7.36 -2.34 15.26
CA PRO A 67 7.15 -2.22 13.83
C PRO A 67 6.43 -3.44 13.24
N LEU A 68 5.61 -3.22 12.20
CA LEU A 68 5.06 -4.29 11.40
C LEU A 68 6.18 -4.97 10.62
N SER A 69 6.04 -6.28 10.41
CA SER A 69 6.95 -6.99 9.51
C SER A 69 6.78 -6.48 8.08
N ALA A 70 7.84 -6.53 7.29
CA ALA A 70 7.82 -6.04 5.92
C ALA A 70 6.96 -6.94 5.01
N GLY A 71 6.16 -6.31 4.17
CA GLY A 71 5.47 -6.93 3.05
C GLY A 71 6.33 -6.98 1.78
N PRO A 72 5.84 -7.64 0.72
CA PRO A 72 6.60 -7.88 -0.51
C PRO A 72 7.00 -6.61 -1.26
N PHE A 73 6.30 -5.49 -1.09
CA PHE A 73 6.55 -4.25 -1.81
C PHE A 73 7.40 -3.24 -1.03
N LYS A 74 7.79 -3.55 0.21
CA LYS A 74 8.74 -2.72 0.98
C LYS A 74 10.05 -2.45 0.23
N PRO A 75 10.68 -3.40 -0.49
CA PRO A 75 11.88 -3.13 -1.29
C PRO A 75 11.66 -2.10 -2.40
N LEU A 76 10.47 -2.11 -3.04
CA LEU A 76 10.13 -1.15 -4.09
C LEU A 76 9.95 0.26 -3.49
N LEU A 77 9.18 0.40 -2.40
CA LEU A 77 9.00 1.68 -1.73
C LEU A 77 10.35 2.28 -1.27
N ALA A 78 11.23 1.46 -0.70
CA ALA A 78 12.56 1.90 -0.30
C ALA A 78 13.42 2.33 -1.51
N ALA A 79 13.27 1.68 -2.66
CA ALA A 79 13.96 2.08 -3.89
C ALA A 79 13.42 3.41 -4.44
N LEU A 80 12.10 3.60 -4.45
CA LEU A 80 11.46 4.85 -4.87
C LEU A 80 11.87 6.01 -3.97
N GLN A 81 11.95 5.80 -2.66
CA GLN A 81 12.39 6.86 -1.74
C GLN A 81 13.85 7.26 -1.96
N ARG A 82 14.75 6.30 -2.26
CA ARG A 82 16.13 6.63 -2.65
C ARG A 82 16.14 7.47 -3.92
N LEU A 83 15.39 7.06 -4.94
CA LEU A 83 15.26 7.82 -6.19
C LEU A 83 14.64 9.21 -5.97
N GLN A 84 13.71 9.36 -5.04
CA GLN A 84 13.10 10.64 -4.68
C GLN A 84 14.13 11.59 -4.06
N ARG A 85 15.00 11.07 -3.18
CA ARG A 85 16.10 11.84 -2.55
C ARG A 85 17.18 12.25 -3.54
N ASP A 86 17.51 11.36 -4.49
CA ASP A 86 18.51 11.61 -5.53
C ASP A 86 17.94 12.36 -6.75
N GLY A 87 16.62 12.58 -6.76
CA GLY A 87 15.87 13.06 -7.91
C GLY A 87 16.21 14.48 -8.33
N THR A 88 15.78 14.85 -9.53
CA THR A 88 15.95 16.21 -10.06
C THR A 88 14.62 16.96 -10.05
N PRO A 89 14.63 18.30 -10.07
CA PRO A 89 13.40 19.08 -10.17
C PRO A 89 12.58 18.81 -11.45
N ALA A 90 13.18 18.20 -12.47
CA ALA A 90 12.51 17.92 -13.74
C ALA A 90 11.48 16.78 -13.64
N MET A 91 11.66 15.83 -12.71
CA MET A 91 10.75 14.72 -12.52
C MET A 91 10.68 14.32 -11.05
N ARG A 92 9.52 14.47 -10.44
CA ARG A 92 9.32 14.20 -9.02
C ARG A 92 8.64 12.86 -8.81
N LEU A 93 9.14 12.07 -7.86
CA LEU A 93 8.42 10.90 -7.36
C LEU A 93 7.53 11.32 -6.21
N ARG A 94 6.26 10.88 -6.22
CA ARG A 94 5.35 10.96 -5.08
C ARG A 94 4.83 9.59 -4.71
N THR A 95 4.80 9.29 -3.42
CA THR A 95 4.32 8.00 -2.92
C THR A 95 3.17 8.16 -1.92
N ALA A 96 2.20 7.25 -1.96
CA ALA A 96 1.07 7.25 -1.04
C ALA A 96 0.86 5.89 -0.37
N LEU A 97 0.57 5.90 0.93
CA LEU A 97 -0.02 4.77 1.66
C LEU A 97 -1.55 4.92 1.65
N VAL A 98 -2.28 3.92 1.14
CA VAL A 98 -3.75 3.90 1.09
C VAL A 98 -4.27 2.62 1.74
N THR A 99 -4.64 2.70 3.02
CA THR A 99 -4.91 1.50 3.84
C THR A 99 -6.29 1.52 4.49
N ALA A 100 -6.86 0.34 4.71
CA ALA A 100 -8.09 0.16 5.48
C ALA A 100 -7.89 0.35 7.00
N ARG A 101 -6.63 0.38 7.49
CA ARG A 101 -6.34 0.70 8.89
C ARG A 101 -6.94 2.04 9.28
N SER A 102 -7.46 2.12 10.50
CA SER A 102 -8.03 3.33 11.11
C SER A 102 -7.56 3.48 12.55
N ALA A 103 -7.99 4.52 13.26
CA ALA A 103 -7.73 4.61 14.70
C ALA A 103 -8.32 3.40 15.47
N PRO A 104 -7.55 2.76 16.37
CA PRO A 104 -6.19 3.12 16.83
C PRO A 104 -5.02 2.51 16.01
N ALA A 105 -5.29 1.59 15.07
CA ALA A 105 -4.28 0.84 14.31
C ALA A 105 -3.38 1.66 13.35
N HIS A 106 -3.74 2.91 13.04
CA HIS A 106 -2.89 3.81 12.22
C HIS A 106 -1.53 4.11 12.87
N GLU A 107 -1.48 4.15 14.21
CA GLU A 107 -0.27 4.50 14.95
C GLU A 107 0.90 3.55 14.63
N ARG A 108 0.63 2.24 14.64
CA ARG A 108 1.65 1.22 14.36
C ARG A 108 2.16 1.31 12.92
N ALA A 109 1.30 1.60 11.95
CA ALA A 109 1.69 1.77 10.55
C ALA A 109 2.61 2.99 10.37
N ILE A 110 2.29 4.13 11.00
CA ILE A 110 3.14 5.33 10.97
C ILE A 110 4.49 5.06 11.65
N ARG A 111 4.49 4.47 12.85
CA ARG A 111 5.73 4.11 13.56
C ARG A 111 6.60 3.14 12.76
N THR A 112 5.99 2.23 12.01
CA THR A 112 6.72 1.31 11.12
C THR A 112 7.42 2.06 10.00
N LEU A 113 6.75 3.00 9.32
CA LEU A 113 7.39 3.83 8.29
C LEU A 113 8.55 4.65 8.87
N MET A 114 8.37 5.22 10.07
CA MET A 114 9.41 5.96 10.79
C MET A 114 10.61 5.08 11.14
N ASP A 115 10.38 3.87 11.66
CA ASP A 115 11.43 2.89 11.98
C ASP A 115 12.21 2.49 10.72
N TRP A 116 11.53 2.33 9.59
CA TRP A 116 12.17 2.06 8.31
C TRP A 116 12.88 3.28 7.70
N ASN A 117 12.76 4.46 8.32
CA ASN A 117 13.22 5.75 7.78
C ASN A 117 12.62 6.05 6.39
N ILE A 118 11.37 5.62 6.19
CA ILE A 118 10.57 5.82 4.98
C ILE A 118 9.57 6.96 5.18
N GLU A 119 9.59 7.90 4.26
CA GLU A 119 8.61 8.97 4.16
C GLU A 119 7.73 8.72 2.94
N VAL A 120 6.42 8.93 3.09
CA VAL A 120 5.44 8.95 2.01
C VAL A 120 4.87 10.36 1.91
N ASP A 121 4.53 10.80 0.70
CA ASP A 121 3.95 12.11 0.46
C ASP A 121 2.51 12.22 0.99
N GLU A 122 1.77 11.11 0.98
CA GLU A 122 0.39 11.02 1.48
C GLU A 122 0.19 9.72 2.27
N ALA A 123 -0.56 9.78 3.37
CA ALA A 123 -0.98 8.61 4.12
C ALA A 123 -2.49 8.68 4.41
N MET A 124 -3.26 7.80 3.79
CA MET A 124 -4.72 7.76 3.83
C MET A 124 -5.20 6.54 4.62
N PHE A 125 -5.78 6.79 5.80
CA PHE A 125 -6.31 5.78 6.72
C PHE A 125 -7.83 5.74 6.61
N LEU A 126 -8.35 4.83 5.78
CA LEU A 126 -9.72 4.91 5.28
C LEU A 126 -10.76 4.24 6.18
N GLY A 127 -10.37 3.36 7.10
CA GLY A 127 -11.31 2.69 8.01
C GLY A 127 -12.46 1.95 7.32
N GLY A 128 -12.21 1.37 6.14
CA GLY A 128 -13.21 0.66 5.35
C GLY A 128 -13.94 1.51 4.31
N LEU A 129 -13.66 2.82 4.22
CA LEU A 129 -14.16 3.62 3.10
C LEU A 129 -13.58 3.12 1.76
N PRO A 130 -14.33 3.21 0.64
CA PRO A 130 -13.85 2.79 -0.67
C PRO A 130 -12.61 3.57 -1.10
N LYS A 131 -11.54 2.87 -1.51
CA LYS A 131 -10.29 3.48 -1.95
C LYS A 131 -10.42 4.36 -3.19
N GLY A 132 -11.38 4.05 -4.08
CA GLY A 132 -11.50 4.65 -5.40
C GLY A 132 -11.60 6.17 -5.42
N GLU A 133 -12.39 6.77 -4.51
CA GLU A 133 -12.56 8.23 -4.46
C GLU A 133 -11.29 8.95 -4.02
N PHE A 134 -10.55 8.37 -3.07
CA PHE A 134 -9.29 8.91 -2.59
C PHE A 134 -8.18 8.76 -3.64
N LEU A 135 -8.14 7.61 -4.33
CA LEU A 135 -7.22 7.38 -5.45
C LEU A 135 -7.50 8.34 -6.61
N ARG A 136 -8.76 8.67 -6.88
CA ARG A 136 -9.12 9.67 -7.90
C ARG A 136 -8.57 11.06 -7.56
N GLU A 137 -8.52 11.43 -6.29
CA GLU A 137 -7.96 12.73 -5.87
C GLU A 137 -6.43 12.74 -5.90
N PHE A 138 -5.79 11.63 -5.51
CA PHE A 138 -4.33 11.52 -5.57
C PHE A 138 -3.79 11.35 -7.00
N GLU A 139 -4.60 10.85 -7.92
CA GLU A 139 -4.24 10.56 -9.32
C GLU A 139 -2.91 9.79 -9.47
N PRO A 140 -2.76 8.60 -8.87
CA PRO A 140 -1.59 7.76 -9.06
C PRO A 140 -1.48 7.26 -10.50
N ASP A 141 -0.25 7.21 -11.00
CA ASP A 141 0.09 6.48 -12.23
C ASP A 141 -0.05 4.97 -12.05
N PHE A 142 0.07 4.49 -10.81
CA PHE A 142 -0.19 3.09 -10.49
C PHE A 142 -0.55 2.87 -9.01
N PHE A 143 -1.51 1.99 -8.76
CA PHE A 143 -1.91 1.54 -7.43
C PHE A 143 -1.70 0.03 -7.25
N PHE A 144 -1.11 -0.38 -6.12
CA PHE A 144 -0.90 -1.79 -5.74
C PHE A 144 -1.77 -2.20 -4.55
N ASP A 145 -2.51 -3.29 -4.67
CA ASP A 145 -3.38 -3.85 -3.62
C ASP A 145 -3.38 -5.38 -3.69
N ASP A 146 -3.57 -6.05 -2.55
CA ASP A 146 -3.62 -7.51 -2.46
C ASP A 146 -5.04 -8.08 -2.65
N GLN A 147 -6.08 -7.24 -2.70
CA GLN A 147 -7.46 -7.68 -2.77
C GLN A 147 -8.10 -7.37 -4.11
N THR A 148 -8.58 -8.41 -4.79
CA THR A 148 -9.25 -8.26 -6.09
C THR A 148 -10.42 -7.27 -6.04
N GLY A 149 -11.24 -7.26 -4.98
CA GLY A 149 -12.35 -6.31 -4.85
C GLY A 149 -11.90 -4.84 -4.71
N HIS A 150 -10.77 -4.58 -4.05
CA HIS A 150 -10.19 -3.24 -4.01
C HIS A 150 -9.64 -2.83 -5.37
N ILE A 151 -8.96 -3.75 -6.07
CA ILE A 151 -8.46 -3.52 -7.44
C ILE A 151 -9.60 -3.22 -8.40
N GLU A 152 -10.69 -3.99 -8.39
CA GLU A 152 -11.85 -3.73 -9.25
C GLU A 152 -12.46 -2.35 -8.99
N SER A 153 -12.56 -1.95 -7.71
CA SER A 153 -13.06 -0.62 -7.35
C SER A 153 -12.10 0.48 -7.82
N ALA A 154 -10.80 0.32 -7.58
CA ALA A 154 -9.74 1.27 -7.95
C ALA A 154 -9.56 1.38 -9.46
N ALA A 155 -9.66 0.27 -10.20
CA ALA A 155 -9.50 0.20 -11.65
C ALA A 155 -10.53 1.07 -12.39
N ARG A 156 -11.65 1.44 -11.77
CA ARG A 156 -12.60 2.40 -12.35
C ARG A 156 -12.08 3.85 -12.36
N HIS A 157 -11.02 4.13 -11.61
CA HIS A 157 -10.50 5.48 -11.37
C HIS A 157 -9.03 5.63 -11.77
N VAL A 158 -8.20 4.61 -11.56
CA VAL A 158 -6.75 4.67 -11.73
C VAL A 158 -6.17 3.36 -12.26
N PRO A 159 -4.96 3.35 -12.85
CA PRO A 159 -4.24 2.11 -13.14
C PRO A 159 -3.97 1.32 -11.85
N ALA A 160 -4.24 0.02 -11.88
CA ALA A 160 -4.14 -0.82 -10.70
C ALA A 160 -3.56 -2.21 -11.02
N GLY A 161 -2.83 -2.77 -10.05
CA GLY A 161 -2.25 -4.11 -10.15
C GLY A 161 -2.41 -4.91 -8.87
N HIS A 162 -2.82 -6.16 -9.02
CA HIS A 162 -3.05 -7.09 -7.93
C HIS A 162 -1.76 -7.78 -7.47
N VAL A 163 -1.45 -7.70 -6.18
CA VAL A 163 -0.33 -8.41 -5.55
C VAL A 163 -0.86 -9.70 -4.94
N ALA A 164 -0.53 -10.88 -5.48
CA ALA A 164 -0.97 -12.14 -4.86
C ALA A 164 -0.09 -12.52 -3.67
N SER A 165 -0.28 -11.81 -2.56
CA SER A 165 0.37 -12.00 -1.27
C SER A 165 -0.67 -12.05 -0.14
N GLY A 166 -0.27 -12.64 0.99
CA GLY A 166 -1.12 -12.74 2.18
C GLY A 166 -2.14 -13.88 2.13
N VAL A 167 -2.69 -14.22 3.30
CA VAL A 167 -3.60 -15.37 3.50
C VAL A 167 -4.85 -15.40 2.61
N ARG A 168 -5.28 -14.26 2.04
CA ARG A 168 -6.44 -14.21 1.14
C ARG A 168 -6.12 -14.72 -0.27
N ASN A 169 -4.83 -14.84 -0.58
CA ASN A 169 -4.31 -15.21 -1.89
C ASN A 169 -3.61 -16.58 -1.88
N ASP A 170 -3.71 -17.37 -0.79
CA ASP A 170 -3.15 -18.71 -0.69
C ASP A 170 -3.98 -19.75 -1.50
#